data_AF-A0A497LB72-F1
#
_entry.id   AF-A0A497LB72-F1
#
_cell.length_a   1.000
_cell.length_b   1.000
_cell.length_c   1.000
_cell.angle_alpha   90.00
_cell.angle_beta   90.00
_cell.angle_gamma   90.00
#
_symmetry.space_group_name_H-M   'P 1'
#
loop_
_entity.id
_entity.type
_entity.pdbx_description
1 polymer ?
#
loop_
_entity_poly.entity_id
_entity_poly.type
_entity_poly.pdbx_seq_one_letter_code
_entity_poly.pdbx_strand_id
1 'polypeptide(L)'
;IRSVKPQLAIGVSRSGGRAELIIGPVGAVEARAEAHVLIGPGDVEAGRLVAEVIRALEAKVGKLELPKEELERAKSLVPYGRGRLLKA
;
A
#
# COMPACT_ATOMS: atom_id res chain seq x y z
N ILE A 1 4.09 7.19 26.55
CA ILE A 1 3.75 7.29 25.10
C ILE A 1 3.79 5.87 24.56
N ARG A 2 2.66 5.30 24.10
CA ARG A 2 2.68 3.93 23.56
C ARG A 2 3.52 3.95 22.28
N SER A 3 4.65 3.25 22.30
CA SER A 3 5.59 3.09 21.18
C SER A 3 4.99 2.14 20.14
N VAL A 4 3.87 2.53 19.53
CA VAL A 4 3.32 1.83 18.37
C VAL A 4 4.15 2.26 17.18
N LYS A 5 4.95 1.34 16.64
CA LYS A 5 5.61 1.52 15.34
C LYS A 5 4.52 1.97 14.36
N PRO A 6 4.64 3.12 13.69
CA PRO A 6 3.62 3.58 12.76
C PRO A 6 3.53 2.54 11.63
N GLN A 7 2.47 1.74 11.68
CA GLN A 7 2.11 0.80 10.63
C GLN A 7 1.19 1.54 9.68
N LEU A 8 1.54 1.50 8.41
CA LEU A 8 0.68 1.98 7.34
C LEU A 8 0.11 0.78 6.62
N ALA A 9 -1.06 0.96 6.04
CA ALA A 9 -1.60 0.02 5.08
C ALA A 9 -1.61 0.69 3.72
N ILE A 10 -1.35 -0.12 2.70
CA ILE A 10 -1.63 0.21 1.31
C ILE A 10 -2.76 -0.71 0.87
N GLY A 11 -3.89 -0.12 0.57
CA GLY A 11 -5.06 -0.82 0.07
C GLY A 11 -5.39 -0.41 -1.35
N VAL A 12 -6.21 -1.23 -1.98
CA VAL A 12 -6.81 -0.94 -3.26
C VAL A 12 -8.33 -0.91 -3.10
N SER A 13 -8.96 0.08 -3.71
CA SER A 13 -10.40 0.17 -3.80
C SER A 13 -10.79 0.31 -5.26
N ARG A 14 -11.87 -0.34 -5.68
CA ARG A 14 -12.43 -0.18 -7.02
C ARG A 14 -13.58 0.81 -6.94
N SER A 15 -13.36 2.02 -7.45
CA SER A 15 -14.38 3.05 -7.55
C SER A 15 -14.68 3.32 -9.03
N GLY A 16 -15.94 3.20 -9.44
CA GLY A 16 -16.35 3.48 -10.82
C GLY A 16 -15.67 2.62 -11.89
N GLY A 17 -15.27 1.39 -11.57
CA GLY A 17 -14.58 0.48 -12.48
C GLY A 17 -13.08 0.71 -12.63
N ARG A 18 -12.49 1.63 -11.85
CA ARG A 18 -11.04 1.88 -11.81
C ARG A 18 -10.47 1.49 -10.45
N ALA A 19 -9.27 0.93 -10.46
CA ALA A 19 -8.53 0.65 -9.24
C ALA A 19 -7.82 1.91 -8.75
N GLU A 20 -8.04 2.25 -7.48
CA GLU A 20 -7.39 3.36 -6.79
C GLU A 20 -6.59 2.84 -5.60
N LEU A 21 -5.37 3.38 -5.42
CA LEU A 21 -4.54 3.06 -4.27
C LEU A 21 -4.87 3.98 -3.09
N ILE A 22 -5.13 3.40 -1.93
CA ILE A 22 -5.39 4.10 -0.68
C ILE A 22 -4.25 3.81 0.27
N ILE A 23 -3.57 4.85 0.75
CA ILE A 23 -2.47 4.72 1.71
C ILE A 23 -2.83 5.49 2.97
N GLY A 24 -2.65 4.87 4.12
CA GLY A 24 -2.95 5.53 5.39
C GLY A 24 -2.80 4.60 6.59
N PRO A 25 -3.28 5.03 7.77
CA PRO A 25 -3.34 4.19 8.95
C PRO A 25 -4.15 2.93 8.67
N VAL A 26 -3.72 1.80 9.23
CA VAL A 26 -4.32 0.47 9.02
C VAL A 26 -5.86 0.50 9.08
N GLY A 27 -6.43 1.01 10.17
CA GLY A 27 -7.89 1.03 10.34
C GLY A 27 -8.65 1.90 9.33
N ALA A 28 -8.02 2.95 8.79
CA ALA A 28 -8.66 3.79 7.77
C ALA A 28 -8.70 3.10 6.40
N VAL A 29 -7.66 2.31 6.09
CA VAL A 29 -7.56 1.56 4.84
C VAL A 29 -8.45 0.32 4.90
N GLU A 30 -8.44 -0.43 6.01
CA GLU A 30 -9.31 -1.59 6.22
C GLU A 30 -10.79 -1.27 6.05
N ALA A 31 -11.23 -0.07 6.45
CA ALA A 31 -12.62 0.34 6.32
C ALA A 31 -13.05 0.72 4.89
N ARG A 32 -12.12 0.97 3.97
CA ARG A 32 -12.39 1.56 2.64
C ARG A 32 -11.87 0.73 1.47
N ALA A 33 -10.87 -0.12 1.69
CA ALA A 33 -10.22 -0.91 0.67
C ALA A 33 -10.85 -2.30 0.54
N GLU A 34 -10.93 -2.81 -0.69
CA GLU A 34 -11.34 -4.18 -1.01
C GLU A 34 -10.27 -5.18 -0.56
N ALA A 35 -8.99 -4.81 -0.74
CA ALA A 35 -7.85 -5.53 -0.22
C ALA A 35 -6.79 -4.56 0.27
N HIS A 36 -6.02 -4.98 1.27
CA HIS A 36 -4.92 -4.19 1.80
C HIS A 36 -3.72 -5.06 2.19
N VAL A 37 -2.57 -4.40 2.23
CA VAL A 37 -1.28 -4.93 2.63
C VAL A 37 -0.72 -4.02 3.71
N LEU A 38 -0.16 -4.63 4.76
CA LEU A 38 0.46 -3.90 5.85
C LEU A 38 1.93 -3.64 5.55
N ILE A 39 2.34 -2.38 5.67
CA ILE A 39 3.73 -1.94 5.57
C ILE A 39 4.18 -1.29 6.88
N GLY A 40 5.46 -1.43 7.18
CA GLY A 40 6.08 -0.79 8.33
C GLY A 40 7.46 -0.23 7.99
N PRO A 41 8.11 0.44 8.94
CA PRO A 41 9.50 0.86 8.78
C PRO A 41 10.43 -0.35 8.57
N GLY A 42 11.39 -0.19 7.68
CA GLY A 42 12.36 -1.23 7.29
C GLY A 42 13.31 -0.75 6.21
N ASP A 43 14.10 -1.69 5.68
CA ASP A 43 15.24 -1.38 4.80
C ASP A 43 14.97 -1.56 3.30
N VAL A 44 13.73 -1.91 2.92
CA VAL A 44 13.35 -2.09 1.52
C VAL A 44 13.05 -0.72 0.91
N GLU A 45 13.67 -0.39 -0.21
CA GLU A 45 13.39 0.85 -0.94
C GLU A 45 11.93 0.96 -1.38
N ALA A 46 11.37 2.17 -1.35
CA ALA A 46 9.98 2.45 -1.70
C ALA A 46 9.57 1.89 -3.07
N GLY A 47 10.44 2.00 -4.09
CA GLY A 47 10.16 1.47 -5.43
C GLY A 47 9.94 -0.05 -5.42
N ARG A 48 10.79 -0.79 -4.69
CA ARG A 48 10.69 -2.24 -4.55
C ARG A 48 9.51 -2.64 -3.67
N LEU A 49 9.31 -1.92 -2.56
CA LEU A 49 8.19 -2.14 -1.65
C LEU A 49 6.85 -1.97 -2.37
N VAL A 50 6.68 -0.90 -3.13
CA VAL A 50 5.45 -0.65 -3.90
C VAL A 50 5.22 -1.76 -4.93
N ALA A 51 6.27 -2.22 -5.63
CA ALA A 51 6.14 -3.33 -6.56
C ALA A 51 5.70 -4.65 -5.88
N GLU A 52 6.24 -4.95 -4.70
CA GLU A 52 5.84 -6.12 -3.90
C GLU A 52 4.40 -6.00 -3.38
N VAL A 53 4.02 -4.81 -2.90
CA VAL A 53 2.66 -4.51 -2.45
C VAL A 53 1.67 -4.68 -3.59
N ILE A 54 1.94 -4.14 -4.77
CA ILE A 54 1.05 -4.26 -5.92
C ILE A 54 0.88 -5.72 -6.31
N ARG A 55 1.97 -6.50 -6.38
CA ARG A 55 1.86 -7.95 -6.66
C ARG A 55 1.00 -8.67 -5.62
N ALA A 56 1.14 -8.33 -4.35
CA ALA A 56 0.32 -8.91 -3.28
C ALA A 56 -1.16 -8.50 -3.40
N LEU A 57 -1.43 -7.25 -3.77
CA LEU A 57 -2.79 -6.78 -4.04
C LEU A 57 -3.38 -7.44 -5.29
N GLU A 58 -2.62 -7.54 -6.38
CA GLU A 58 -3.04 -8.22 -7.61
C GLU A 58 -3.37 -9.70 -7.39
N ALA A 59 -2.62 -10.37 -6.50
CA ALA A 59 -2.92 -11.75 -6.11
C ALA A 59 -4.26 -11.88 -5.35
N LYS A 60 -4.71 -10.80 -4.68
CA LYS A 60 -5.97 -10.78 -3.91
C LYS A 60 -7.18 -10.35 -4.72
N VAL A 61 -7.05 -9.27 -5.50
CA VAL A 61 -8.17 -8.66 -6.23
C VAL A 61 -8.13 -8.89 -7.74
N GLY A 62 -7.08 -9.54 -8.25
CA GLY A 62 -6.81 -9.71 -9.67
C GLY A 62 -6.02 -8.53 -10.24
N LYS A 63 -5.73 -8.58 -11.55
CA LYS A 63 -4.87 -7.61 -12.25
C LYS A 63 -5.31 -6.17 -11.98
N LEU A 64 -4.36 -5.34 -11.57
CA LEU A 64 -4.58 -3.93 -11.24
C LEU A 64 -3.97 -3.06 -12.33
N GLU A 65 -4.82 -2.48 -13.18
CA GLU A 65 -4.38 -1.48 -14.15
C GLU A 65 -4.19 -0.13 -13.46
N LEU A 66 -3.04 0.02 -12.81
CA LEU A 66 -2.65 1.25 -12.15
C LEU A 66 -1.85 2.13 -13.13
N PRO A 67 -2.27 3.38 -13.37
CA PRO A 67 -1.50 4.30 -14.19
C PRO A 67 -0.19 4.67 -13.51
N LYS A 68 0.78 5.14 -14.31
CA LYS A 68 2.13 5.46 -13.82
C LYS A 68 2.10 6.55 -12.75
N GLU A 69 1.17 7.50 -12.83
CA GLU A 69 0.99 8.52 -11.78
C GLU A 69 0.66 7.90 -10.42
N GLU A 70 -0.17 6.85 -10.38
CA GLU A 70 -0.58 6.19 -9.14
C GLU A 70 0.58 5.44 -8.49
N LEU A 71 1.47 4.86 -9.30
CA LEU A 71 2.71 4.22 -8.84
C LEU A 71 3.66 5.24 -8.20
N GLU A 72 3.88 6.37 -8.86
CA GLU A 72 4.76 7.44 -8.36
C GLU A 72 4.19 8.08 -7.09
N ARG A 73 2.87 8.24 -7.03
CA ARG A 73 2.15 8.70 -5.84
C ARG A 73 2.32 7.72 -4.68
N ALA A 74 2.18 6.42 -4.94
CA ALA A 74 2.38 5.39 -3.92
C ALA A 74 3.81 5.40 -3.36
N LYS A 75 4.83 5.53 -4.21
CA LYS A 75 6.24 5.65 -3.78
C LYS A 75 6.47 6.87 -2.89
N SER A 76 5.88 8.01 -3.26
CA SER A 76 6.03 9.27 -2.52
C SER A 76 5.37 9.24 -1.14
N LEU A 77 4.40 8.35 -0.95
CA LEU A 77 3.69 8.17 0.31
C LEU A 77 4.36 7.16 1.25
N VAL A 78 5.41 6.44 0.79
CA VAL A 78 6.21 5.58 1.66
C VAL A 78 7.08 6.44 2.58
N PRO A 79 6.92 6.36 3.91
CA PRO A 79 7.71 7.15 4.85
C PRO A 79 9.20 6.89 4.66
N TYR A 80 10.01 7.94 4.69
CA TYR A 80 11.48 7.87 4.59
C TYR A 80 12.00 7.19 3.31
N GLY A 81 11.14 7.01 2.30
CA GLY A 81 11.48 6.30 1.06
C GLY A 81 11.88 4.83 1.26
N ARG A 82 11.68 4.27 2.47
CA ARG A 82 12.05 2.89 2.81
C ARG A 82 11.06 2.28 3.80
N GLY A 83 10.77 0.99 3.63
CA GLY A 83 9.86 0.27 4.50
C GLY A 83 10.07 -1.24 4.42
N ARG A 84 9.11 -2.00 4.90
CA ARG A 84 9.05 -3.46 4.76
C ARG A 84 7.60 -3.89 4.73
N LEU A 85 7.32 -4.91 3.91
CA LEU A 85 6.03 -5.58 3.91
C LEU A 85 5.91 -6.44 5.17
N LEU A 86 4.91 -6.16 6.00
CA LEU A 86 4.67 -6.87 7.26
C LEU A 86 3.70 -8.03 7.08
N LYS A 87 2.63 -7.80 6.31
CA LYS A 87 1.61 -8.82 6.06
C LYS A 87 0.95 -8.56 4.71
N ALA A 88 1.02 -9.57 3.85
CA ALA A 88 0.50 -9.56 2.49
C ALA A 88 -0.98 -9.87 2.44
#